data_AF-A0A094E5Z0-F1
#
_entry.id   AF-A0A094E5Z0-F1
#
_cell.length_a   1.000
_cell.length_b   1.000
_cell.length_c   1.000
_cell.angle_alpha   90.00
_cell.angle_beta   90.00
_cell.angle_gamma   90.00
#
_symmetry.space_group_name_H-M   'P 1'
#
loop_
_entity.id
_entity.type
_entity.pdbx_description
1 polymer ?
#
loop_
_entity_poly.entity_id
_entity_poly.type
_entity_poly.pdbx_seq_one_letter_code
_entity_poly.pdbx_strand_id
1 'polypeptide(L)'
;MKNIVPRSSSQIALVKANALIYESQQRKLSNGTNISSHIRKRVIENSKLTRDNDPYVGWTRSSQDGLLPDYSSAAFQKLEDDLVEEMLARRKLKAEFNSMARSQ
;
A
#
# COMPACT_ATOMS: atom_id res chain seq x y z
N MET A 1 35.13 12.60 3.01
CA MET A 1 33.76 12.05 3.16
C MET A 1 33.07 12.84 4.27
N LYS A 2 31.91 13.46 4.02
CA LYS A 2 31.19 14.18 5.08
C LYS A 2 30.82 13.16 6.16
N ASN A 3 31.25 13.41 7.40
CA ASN A 3 30.88 12.62 8.57
C ASN A 3 29.36 12.57 8.63
N ILE A 4 28.78 11.41 8.30
CA ILE A 4 27.35 11.18 8.49
C ILE A 4 27.16 11.15 10.00
N VAL A 5 26.65 12.25 10.56
CA VAL A 5 26.36 12.37 11.98
C VAL A 5 25.51 11.16 12.41
N PRO A 6 25.88 10.44 13.48
CA PRO A 6 25.05 9.37 14.01
C PRO A 6 23.64 9.93 14.27
N ARG A 7 22.64 9.30 13.67
CA ARG A 7 21.25 9.76 13.73
C ARG A 7 20.78 9.68 15.19
N SER A 8 20.23 10.78 15.72
CA SER A 8 19.79 10.79 17.12
C SER A 8 18.57 9.91 17.31
N SER A 9 18.40 9.37 18.53
CA SER A 9 17.23 8.57 18.89
C SER A 9 15.91 9.32 18.63
N SER A 10 15.88 10.63 18.89
CA SER A 10 14.74 11.51 18.61
C SER A 10 14.42 11.60 17.11
N GLN A 11 15.44 11.70 16.25
CA GLN A 11 15.23 11.70 14.79
C GLN A 11 14.65 10.38 14.30
N ILE A 12 15.20 9.26 14.79
CA ILE A 12 14.71 7.91 14.44
C ILE A 12 13.25 7.76 14.89
N ALA A 13 12.91 8.18 16.11
CA ALA A 13 11.55 8.14 16.63
C ALA A 13 10.57 8.96 15.79
N LEU A 14 10.96 10.18 15.40
CA LEU A 14 10.13 11.05 14.56
C LEU A 14 9.86 10.44 13.18
N VAL A 15 10.89 9.88 12.52
CA VAL A 15 10.70 9.24 11.20
C VAL A 15 9.77 8.03 11.31
N LYS A 16 9.92 7.20 12.36
CA LYS A 16 9.01 6.07 12.62
C LYS A 16 7.57 6.53 12.86
N ALA A 17 7.37 7.61 13.61
CA ALA A 17 6.05 8.16 13.85
C ALA A 17 5.39 8.66 12.54
N ASN A 18 6.12 9.43 11.74
CA ASN A 18 5.61 9.94 10.45
C ASN A 18 5.24 8.81 9.48
N ALA A 19 6.07 7.77 9.44
CA ALA A 19 5.80 6.55 8.71
C ALA A 19 4.45 5.91 9.11
N LEU A 20 4.23 5.72 10.42
CA LEU A 20 3.00 5.13 10.94
C LEU A 20 1.76 5.99 10.67
N ILE A 21 1.90 7.31 10.79
CA ILE A 21 0.83 8.28 10.47
C ILE A 21 0.44 8.16 9.00
N TYR A 22 1.43 8.14 8.11
CA TYR A 22 1.20 7.99 6.67
C TYR A 22 0.49 6.67 6.35
N GLU A 23 0.95 5.53 6.88
CA GLU A 23 0.26 4.25 6.67
C GLU A 23 -1.18 4.26 7.20
N SER A 24 -1.42 4.93 8.34
CA SER A 24 -2.76 5.09 8.89
C SER A 24 -3.68 5.89 7.96
N GLN A 25 -3.17 6.98 7.38
CA GLN A 25 -3.90 7.77 6.40
C GLN A 25 -4.20 6.95 5.14
N GLN A 26 -3.22 6.20 4.62
CA GLN A 26 -3.42 5.34 3.45
C GLN A 26 -4.50 4.28 3.70
N ARG A 27 -4.51 3.63 4.88
CA ARG A 27 -5.60 2.68 5.25
C ARG A 27 -6.97 3.34 5.30
N LYS A 28 -7.06 4.55 5.85
CA LYS A 28 -8.32 5.30 5.89
C LYS A 28 -8.80 5.64 4.47
N LEU A 29 -7.89 6.05 3.59
CA LEU A 29 -8.19 6.36 2.19
C LEU A 29 -8.62 5.11 1.41
N SER A 30 -8.00 3.96 1.64
CA SER A 30 -8.42 2.70 0.99
C SER A 30 -9.81 2.27 1.41
N ASN A 31 -10.18 2.50 2.67
CA ASN A 31 -11.57 2.24 3.10
C ASN A 31 -12.57 3.21 2.43
N GLY A 32 -12.11 4.40 2.03
CA GLY A 32 -12.87 5.44 1.34
C GLY A 32 -12.93 5.27 -0.19
N THR A 33 -12.48 4.14 -0.76
CA THR A 33 -12.42 3.88 -2.22
C THR A 33 -11.39 4.72 -3.00
N ASN A 34 -10.35 5.23 -2.34
CA ASN A 34 -9.28 5.95 -3.02
C ASN A 34 -8.40 4.99 -3.83
N ILE A 35 -8.45 5.07 -5.17
CA ILE A 35 -7.74 4.18 -6.10
C ILE A 35 -6.23 4.19 -5.83
N SER A 36 -5.60 5.36 -5.67
CA SER A 36 -4.16 5.46 -5.46
C SER A 36 -3.69 4.71 -4.20
N SER A 37 -4.47 4.76 -3.11
CA SER A 37 -4.15 4.03 -1.88
C SER A 37 -4.25 2.51 -2.06
N HIS A 38 -5.19 2.05 -2.91
CA HIS A 38 -5.34 0.64 -3.25
C HIS A 38 -4.24 0.15 -4.19
N ILE A 39 -3.86 0.94 -5.20
CA ILE A 39 -2.71 0.68 -6.07
C ILE A 39 -1.45 0.53 -5.22
N ARG A 40 -1.18 1.47 -4.31
CA ARG A 40 -0.02 1.41 -3.41
C ARG A 40 0.00 0.11 -2.60
N LYS A 41 -1.14 -0.27 -2.03
CA LYS A 41 -1.28 -1.52 -1.28
C LYS A 41 -0.94 -2.72 -2.16
N ARG A 42 -1.47 -2.78 -3.38
CA ARG A 42 -1.24 -3.89 -4.32
C ARG A 42 0.21 -3.97 -4.77
N VAL A 43 0.88 -2.83 -4.99
CA VAL A 43 2.31 -2.78 -5.30
C VAL A 43 3.14 -3.37 -4.17
N ILE A 44 2.87 -2.97 -2.92
CA ILE A 44 3.56 -3.49 -1.73
C ILE A 44 3.38 -5.02 -1.63
N GLU A 45 2.16 -5.51 -1.80
CA GLU A 45 1.81 -6.93 -1.74
C GLU A 45 2.48 -7.74 -2.86
N ASN A 46 2.32 -7.31 -4.12
CA ASN A 46 2.87 -8.01 -5.29
C ASN A 46 4.40 -8.04 -5.26
N SER A 47 5.03 -6.99 -4.77
CA SER A 47 6.49 -6.92 -4.62
C SER A 47 7.01 -7.53 -3.33
N LYS A 48 6.12 -8.04 -2.46
CA LYS A 48 6.44 -8.60 -1.14
C LYS A 48 7.32 -7.68 -0.30
N LEU A 49 7.02 -6.39 -0.35
CA LEU A 49 7.78 -5.39 0.39
C LEU A 49 7.41 -5.45 1.87
N THR A 50 8.42 -5.53 2.73
CA THR A 50 8.28 -5.41 4.17
C THR A 50 9.01 -4.16 4.64
N ARG A 51 8.57 -3.61 5.77
CA ARG A 51 9.19 -2.40 6.32
C ARG A 51 10.41 -2.79 7.13
N ASP A 52 11.54 -2.15 6.86
CA ASP A 52 12.76 -2.36 7.62
C ASP A 52 12.66 -1.75 9.03
N ASN A 53 13.42 -2.32 9.96
CA ASN A 53 13.54 -1.81 11.33
C ASN A 53 14.26 -0.45 11.39
N ASP A 54 15.20 -0.21 10.46
CA ASP A 54 15.78 1.09 10.20
C ASP A 54 14.85 1.88 9.25
N PRO A 55 14.21 2.95 9.75
CA PRO A 55 13.28 3.73 8.95
C PRO A 55 13.94 4.45 7.75
N TYR A 56 15.27 4.55 7.72
CA TYR A 56 16.02 5.13 6.59
C TYR A 56 16.32 4.11 5.49
N VAL A 57 16.27 2.81 5.80
CA VAL A 57 16.31 1.75 4.78
C VAL A 57 14.94 1.67 4.09
N GLY A 58 13.86 1.89 4.84
CA GLY A 58 12.51 2.06 4.28
C GLY A 58 11.83 0.72 4.00
N TRP A 59 11.59 0.42 2.73
CA TRP A 59 10.96 -0.83 2.29
C TRP A 59 12.01 -1.78 1.73
N THR A 60 12.01 -3.01 2.22
CA THR A 60 12.94 -4.07 1.82
C THR A 60 12.17 -5.29 1.32
N ARG A 61 12.90 -6.22 0.72
CA ARG A 61 12.39 -7.48 0.18
C ARG A 61 13.37 -8.59 0.51
N SER A 62 12.89 -9.81 0.73
CA SER A 62 13.80 -10.95 0.85
C SER A 62 14.43 -11.29 -0.51
N SER A 63 15.70 -11.69 -0.51
CA SER A 63 16.35 -12.21 -1.71
C SER A 63 15.70 -13.52 -2.20
N GLN A 64 14.97 -14.21 -1.32
CA GLN A 64 14.26 -15.46 -1.62
C GLN A 64 12.91 -15.22 -2.33
N ASP A 65 12.46 -13.97 -2.44
CA ASP A 65 11.12 -13.66 -2.92
C ASP A 65 10.95 -13.74 -4.45
N GLY A 66 12.02 -14.05 -5.19
CA GLY A 66 12.03 -14.22 -6.64
C GLY A 66 12.20 -12.90 -7.41
N LEU A 67 11.77 -12.88 -8.67
CA LEU A 67 11.83 -11.68 -9.52
C LEU A 67 10.79 -10.64 -9.07
N LEU A 68 11.12 -9.36 -9.22
CA LEU A 68 10.15 -8.29 -8.99
C LEU A 68 9.08 -8.35 -10.09
N PRO A 69 7.81 -8.03 -9.77
CA PRO A 69 6.80 -7.79 -10.80
C PRO A 69 7.28 -6.70 -11.77
N ASP A 70 6.93 -6.86 -13.05
CA ASP A 70 7.11 -5.78 -14.02
C ASP A 70 6.13 -4.64 -13.71
N TYR A 71 6.65 -3.42 -13.71
CA TYR A 71 5.87 -2.19 -13.58
C TYR A 71 6.12 -1.25 -14.77
N SER A 72 6.35 -1.82 -15.95
CA SER A 72 6.23 -1.10 -17.21
C SER A 72 4.88 -0.38 -17.30
N SER A 73 4.80 0.67 -18.11
CA SER A 73 3.56 1.46 -18.23
C SER A 73 2.34 0.61 -18.57
N ALA A 74 2.50 -0.42 -19.41
CA ALA A 74 1.41 -1.32 -19.78
C ALA A 74 1.01 -2.24 -18.63
N ALA A 75 1.99 -2.80 -17.89
CA ALA A 75 1.71 -3.63 -16.73
C ALA A 75 1.03 -2.83 -15.60
N PHE A 76 1.45 -1.59 -15.40
CA PHE A 76 0.86 -0.71 -14.39
C PHE A 76 -0.54 -0.25 -14.78
N GLN A 77 -0.79 0.09 -16.06
CA GLN A 77 -2.14 0.40 -16.52
C GLN A 77 -3.09 -0.79 -16.31
N LYS A 78 -2.66 -1.99 -16.67
CA LYS A 78 -3.45 -3.20 -16.42
C LYS A 78 -3.75 -3.40 -14.93
N LEU A 79 -2.76 -3.17 -14.06
CA LEU A 79 -2.96 -3.24 -12.60
C LEU A 79 -4.03 -2.26 -12.13
N GLU A 80 -4.05 -1.04 -12.66
CA GLU A 80 -5.07 -0.04 -12.33
C GLU A 80 -6.45 -0.46 -12.84
N ASP A 81 -6.55 -0.91 -14.09
CA ASP A 81 -7.81 -1.36 -14.71
C ASP A 81 -8.41 -2.54 -13.94
N ASP A 82 -7.61 -3.58 -13.65
CA ASP A 82 -8.01 -4.76 -12.87
C ASP A 82 -8.54 -4.36 -11.48
N LEU A 83 -7.91 -3.35 -10.86
CA LEU A 83 -8.29 -2.86 -9.55
C LEU A 83 -9.61 -2.06 -9.57
N VAL A 84 -9.82 -1.24 -10.61
CA VAL A 84 -11.08 -0.53 -10.81
C VAL A 84 -12.23 -1.52 -11.00
N GLU A 85 -12.05 -2.55 -11.83
CA GLU A 85 -13.03 -3.61 -12.02
C GLU A 85 -13.34 -4.36 -10.71
N GLU A 86 -12.31 -4.73 -9.94
CA GLU A 86 -12.48 -5.36 -8.62
C GLU A 86 -13.32 -4.49 -7.68
N MET A 87 -13.06 -3.18 -7.65
CA MET A 87 -13.77 -2.22 -6.81
C MET A 87 -15.22 -2.02 -7.26
N LEU A 88 -15.50 -1.99 -8.57
CA LEU A 88 -16.85 -1.92 -9.12
C LEU A 88 -17.64 -3.18 -8.77
N ALA A 89 -17.05 -4.36 -8.95
CA ALA A 89 -17.68 -5.63 -8.58
C ALA A 89 -18.02 -5.69 -7.09
N ARG A 90 -17.09 -5.29 -6.20
CA ARG A 90 -17.34 -5.21 -4.75
C ARG A 90 -18.50 -4.27 -4.40
N ARG A 91 -18.61 -3.12 -5.07
CA ARG A 91 -19.72 -2.17 -4.85
C ARG A 91 -21.06 -2.77 -5.26
N LYS A 92 -21.10 -3.45 -6.42
CA LYS A 92 -22.31 -4.11 -6.91
C LYS A 92 -22.80 -5.18 -5.92
N LEU A 93 -21.89 -6.06 -5.49
CA LEU A 93 -22.20 -7.10 -4.49
C LEU A 93 -22.72 -6.51 -3.17
N LYS A 94 -22.12 -5.41 -2.69
CA LYS A 94 -22.57 -4.74 -1.47
C LYS A 94 -23.97 -4.14 -1.61
N ALA A 95 -24.30 -3.58 -2.78
CA ALA A 95 -25.63 -3.05 -3.07
C ALA A 95 -26.68 -4.17 -3.12
N GLU A 96 -26.36 -5.29 -3.78
CA GLU A 96 -27.23 -6.47 -3.84
C GLU A 96 -27.50 -7.03 -2.43
N PHE A 97 -26.46 -7.20 -1.62
CA PHE A 97 -26.59 -7.65 -0.23
C PHE A 97 -27.51 -6.75 0.61
N ASN A 98 -27.32 -5.42 0.53
CA ASN A 98 -28.14 -4.47 1.28
C ASN A 98 -29.60 -4.43 0.80
N SER A 99 -29.84 -4.68 -0.49
CA SER A 99 -31.20 -4.74 -1.04
C SER A 99 -31.98 -5.97 -0.54
N MET A 100 -31.31 -7.12 -0.45
CA MET A 100 -31.88 -8.34 0.13
C MET A 100 -32.17 -8.19 1.63
N ALA A 101 -31.25 -7.58 2.38
CA ALA A 101 -31.42 -7.35 3.82
C ALA A 101 -32.55 -6.38 4.19
N ARG A 102 -32.97 -5.51 3.26
CA ARG A 102 -34.11 -4.57 3.46
C ARG A 102 -35.46 -5.14 3.03
N SER A 103 -35.46 -6.31 2.37
CA SER A 103 -36.67 -6.97 1.88
C SER A 103 -37.17 -8.07 2.82
N GLN A 104 -36.55 -8.19 4.01
CA GLN A 104 -36.96 -9.04 5.14
C GLN A 104 -37.44 -8.16 6.29
#